data_AF-A0A815S381-F1
#
_entry.id   AF-A0A815S381-F1
#
_cell.length_a   1.000
_cell.length_b   1.000
_cell.length_c   1.000
_cell.angle_alpha   90.00
_cell.angle_beta   90.00
_cell.angle_gamma   90.00
#
_symmetry.space_group_name_H-M   'P 1'
#
loop_
_entity.id
_entity.type
_entity.pdbx_description
1 polymer ?
#
loop_
_entity_poly.entity_id
_entity_poly.type
_entity_poly.pdbx_seq_one_letter_code
_entity_poly.pdbx_strand_id
1 'polypeptide(L)'
;SSGSTNLWDGVRTGLELLSKEQDSVGRISAMFLLTDGCPTEIPPDGHLVSLENLKRNINFICTVNTFGFGYKLDSKLLEDIAVLGNFGSYAFIPDGAFVGTIFVNAISTLVTTAATNVQLLIHDQDIQNTDYTRWYSTDKTAEGTYINLGSITYGQSKDLLIPISSKFAKECRFTLTYQNARNIKKSLSFDLINDLQQADLNLITRHKMRLEFVHYVRTALEKMKSIKTNPKNAKEQHDEVMNELRKFEENMKLVANENDDFIKDLLADLTGQVQEAVGKQEWFNKWGVHYLPSLTRTHLLQICNNFKDPGVQHYGKGELFSKVRDDMDDIFCSLPAPKTSLKTSAPVNMAVFYNAAGGCFYGECTVRLMNGTTKLVKDVQPGDRMAPHGGMVRFVVKTKCRNRKAKMVIVENDLIITAWHPIRLSSQWIMPCSLVSSVHEISCDAVYNFVLDQGHTVFVNDIECVTLGHGFQEDVVRHAYYGSQRVVKDLEKLDIEQNNGGIIEISEGALIRSKKTGLAKGLQLQEILVQ
;
A
#
# COMPACT_ATOMS: atom_id res chain seq x y z
N SER A 1 3.06 -29.58 -16.05
CA SER A 1 3.56 -30.07 -14.75
C SER A 1 2.73 -29.43 -13.65
N SER A 2 2.04 -30.22 -12.83
CA SER A 2 1.43 -29.69 -11.60
C SER A 2 2.57 -29.36 -10.64
N GLY A 3 2.87 -28.07 -10.45
CA GLY A 3 3.90 -27.64 -9.50
C GLY A 3 3.50 -28.04 -8.08
N SER A 4 4.46 -28.51 -7.29
CA SER A 4 4.33 -28.70 -5.84
C SER A 4 4.99 -27.53 -5.12
N THR A 5 4.49 -27.21 -3.92
CA THR A 5 5.04 -26.16 -3.06
C THR A 5 5.45 -26.79 -1.73
N ASN A 6 6.74 -27.04 -1.55
CA ASN A 6 7.28 -27.48 -0.27
C ASN A 6 7.73 -26.25 0.54
N LEU A 7 6.75 -25.56 1.15
CA LEU A 7 6.98 -24.34 1.92
C LEU A 7 7.90 -24.59 3.11
N TRP A 8 7.73 -25.72 3.80
CA TRP A 8 8.52 -26.07 4.97
C TRP A 8 10.01 -26.22 4.66
N ASP A 9 10.36 -26.89 3.56
CA ASP A 9 11.76 -27.09 3.21
C ASP A 9 12.47 -25.77 2.91
N GLY A 10 11.77 -24.82 2.28
CA GLY A 10 12.25 -23.45 2.08
C GLY A 10 12.48 -22.70 3.40
N VAL A 11 11.51 -22.77 4.32
CA VAL A 11 11.62 -22.18 5.67
C VAL A 11 12.80 -22.79 6.44
N ARG A 12 12.89 -24.11 6.51
CA ARG A 12 13.95 -24.84 7.21
C ARG A 12 15.33 -24.47 6.64
N THR A 13 15.49 -24.56 5.33
CA THR A 13 16.77 -24.29 4.66
C THR A 13 17.21 -22.83 4.88
N GLY A 14 16.31 -21.86 4.73
CA GLY A 14 16.62 -20.45 4.94
C GLY A 14 17.06 -20.15 6.37
N LEU A 15 16.37 -20.70 7.36
CA LEU A 15 16.70 -20.51 8.78
C LEU A 15 18.00 -21.22 9.18
N GLU A 16 18.22 -22.44 8.69
CA GLU A 16 19.49 -23.15 8.91
C GLU A 16 20.68 -22.40 8.30
N LEU A 17 20.53 -21.78 7.13
CA LEU A 17 21.58 -20.95 6.52
C LEU A 17 21.89 -19.72 7.41
N LEU A 18 20.86 -18.99 7.84
CA LEU A 18 21.03 -17.80 8.68
C LEU A 18 21.63 -18.14 10.06
N SER A 19 21.30 -19.29 10.62
CA SER A 19 21.84 -19.72 11.92
C SER A 19 23.32 -20.14 11.90
N LYS A 20 23.86 -20.51 10.72
CA LYS A 20 25.26 -20.92 10.54
C LYS A 20 26.19 -19.74 10.28
N GLU A 21 25.65 -18.53 10.08
CA GLU A 21 26.43 -17.34 9.71
C GLU A 21 27.19 -16.78 10.93
N GLN A 22 28.48 -17.14 11.05
CA GLN A 22 29.36 -16.73 12.14
C GLN A 22 29.76 -15.23 12.07
N ASP A 23 29.66 -14.60 10.89
CA ASP A 23 29.96 -13.17 10.64
C ASP A 23 28.73 -12.24 10.82
N SER A 24 27.72 -12.68 11.57
CA SER A 24 26.49 -11.93 11.83
C SER A 24 26.67 -10.74 12.81
N VAL A 25 27.88 -10.50 13.31
CA VAL A 25 28.18 -9.36 14.18
C VAL A 25 28.02 -8.06 13.40
N GLY A 26 27.07 -7.22 13.80
CA GLY A 26 26.80 -5.95 13.11
C GLY A 26 25.82 -6.02 11.95
N ARG A 27 25.14 -7.16 11.73
CA ARG A 27 24.19 -7.33 10.63
C ARG A 27 22.80 -7.71 11.13
N ILE A 28 21.78 -7.03 10.62
CA ILE A 28 20.39 -7.40 10.84
C ILE A 28 20.03 -8.51 9.85
N SER A 29 19.53 -9.62 10.36
CA SER A 29 19.15 -10.78 9.56
C SER A 29 17.63 -10.85 9.40
N ALA A 30 17.17 -11.14 8.19
CA ALA A 30 15.75 -11.39 7.91
C ALA A 30 15.58 -12.47 6.84
N MET A 31 14.49 -13.24 6.95
CA MET A 31 14.04 -14.17 5.92
C MET A 31 12.79 -13.59 5.25
N PHE A 32 12.82 -13.45 3.93
CA PHE A 32 11.65 -13.10 3.13
C PHE A 32 11.15 -14.38 2.47
N LEU A 33 10.01 -14.89 2.95
CA LEU A 33 9.36 -16.10 2.43
C LEU A 33 8.28 -15.69 1.42
N LEU A 34 8.47 -16.04 0.16
CA LEU A 34 7.57 -15.70 -0.94
C LEU A 34 6.86 -16.98 -1.42
N THR A 35 5.54 -16.93 -1.62
CA THR A 35 4.78 -18.03 -2.24
C THR A 35 3.58 -17.51 -3.04
N ASP A 36 3.25 -18.17 -4.15
CA ASP A 36 2.04 -17.95 -4.96
C ASP A 36 1.02 -19.10 -4.85
N GLY A 37 1.29 -20.07 -3.96
CA GLY A 37 0.49 -21.27 -3.80
C GLY A 37 0.41 -21.79 -2.36
N CYS A 38 -0.58 -22.65 -2.10
CA CYS A 38 -0.68 -23.40 -0.86
C CYS A 38 0.39 -24.51 -0.79
N PRO A 39 0.94 -24.80 0.40
CA PRO A 39 1.85 -25.93 0.58
C PRO A 39 1.19 -27.25 0.19
N THR A 40 1.91 -28.07 -0.57
CA THR A 40 1.50 -29.44 -0.92
C THR A 40 2.20 -30.49 -0.08
N GLU A 41 3.36 -30.14 0.48
CA GLU A 41 4.12 -30.98 1.41
C GLU A 41 3.98 -30.40 2.82
N ILE A 42 3.50 -31.22 3.76
CA ILE A 42 3.28 -30.83 5.15
C ILE A 42 4.23 -31.67 6.02
N PRO A 43 5.07 -31.06 6.88
CA PRO A 43 5.91 -31.84 7.79
C PRO A 43 5.04 -32.63 8.79
N PRO A 44 5.53 -33.75 9.36
CA PRO A 44 4.72 -34.66 10.17
C PRO A 44 3.93 -34.01 11.30
N ASP A 45 4.54 -33.05 12.01
CA ASP A 45 3.92 -32.35 13.14
C ASP A 45 3.19 -31.05 12.72
N GLY A 46 3.13 -30.76 11.41
CA GLY A 46 2.65 -29.51 10.87
C GLY A 46 3.70 -28.38 10.88
N HIS A 47 3.48 -27.37 10.05
CA HIS A 47 4.44 -26.29 9.80
C HIS A 47 4.84 -25.51 11.06
N LEU A 48 3.86 -25.17 11.91
CA LEU A 48 4.07 -24.31 13.08
C LEU A 48 4.86 -25.02 14.18
N VAL A 49 4.49 -26.27 14.51
CA VAL A 49 5.21 -27.08 15.50
C VAL A 49 6.63 -27.37 15.04
N SER A 50 6.80 -27.69 13.75
CA SER A 50 8.12 -27.90 13.15
C SER A 50 9.00 -26.65 13.23
N LEU A 51 8.42 -25.47 12.97
CA LEU A 51 9.11 -24.18 13.12
C LEU A 51 9.53 -23.92 14.58
N GLU A 52 8.64 -24.11 15.55
CA GLU A 52 8.99 -23.97 16.96
C GLU A 52 10.13 -24.90 17.39
N ASN A 53 10.08 -26.17 16.96
CA ASN A 53 11.12 -27.14 17.25
C ASN A 53 12.45 -26.74 16.61
N LEU A 54 12.44 -26.26 15.36
CA LEU A 54 13.65 -25.76 14.71
C LEU A 54 14.23 -24.57 15.46
N LYS A 55 13.40 -23.59 15.86
CA LYS A 55 13.83 -22.41 16.63
C LYS A 55 14.55 -22.76 17.93
N ARG A 56 14.15 -23.83 18.61
CA ARG A 56 14.79 -24.31 19.85
C ARG A 56 16.17 -24.93 19.60
N ASN A 57 16.43 -25.40 18.39
CA ASN A 57 17.63 -26.16 18.02
C ASN A 57 18.66 -25.36 17.21
N ILE A 58 18.32 -24.13 16.79
CA ILE A 58 19.22 -23.26 16.02
C ILE A 58 19.41 -21.92 16.71
N ASN A 59 20.50 -21.22 16.36
CA ASN A 59 20.66 -19.82 16.74
C ASN A 59 19.70 -18.94 15.91
N PHE A 60 18.48 -18.73 16.42
CA PHE A 60 17.44 -17.99 15.72
C PHE A 60 17.61 -16.48 15.89
N ILE A 61 18.25 -15.83 14.92
CA ILE A 61 18.63 -14.41 14.98
C ILE A 61 17.86 -13.50 14.01
N CYS A 62 16.96 -14.05 13.19
CA CYS A 62 16.31 -13.30 12.11
C CYS A 62 14.83 -13.05 12.35
N THR A 63 14.30 -12.00 11.71
CA THR A 63 12.86 -11.82 11.54
C THR A 63 12.37 -12.52 10.27
N VAL A 64 11.24 -13.22 10.34
CA VAL A 64 10.62 -13.87 9.18
C VAL A 64 9.45 -13.04 8.68
N ASN A 65 9.52 -12.57 7.46
CA ASN A 65 8.44 -11.85 6.79
C ASN A 65 7.90 -12.72 5.64
N THR A 66 6.58 -12.82 5.53
CA THR A 66 5.90 -13.66 4.54
C THR A 66 5.14 -12.83 3.51
N PHE A 67 5.21 -13.26 2.25
CA PHE A 67 4.64 -12.55 1.10
C PHE A 67 3.84 -13.54 0.26
N GLY A 68 2.52 -13.35 0.21
CA GLY A 68 1.61 -14.21 -0.53
C GLY A 68 1.15 -13.57 -1.84
N PHE A 69 1.37 -14.23 -2.97
CA PHE A 69 1.01 -13.77 -4.30
C PHE A 69 -0.27 -14.42 -4.82
N GLY A 70 -1.17 -13.63 -5.40
CA GLY A 70 -2.42 -14.12 -5.99
C GLY A 70 -3.38 -14.70 -4.94
N TYR A 71 -4.38 -15.46 -5.39
CA TYR A 71 -5.57 -15.77 -4.59
C TYR A 71 -5.66 -17.22 -4.09
N LYS A 72 -4.60 -18.03 -4.29
CA LYS A 72 -4.55 -19.44 -3.89
C LYS A 72 -3.53 -19.63 -2.78
N LEU A 73 -3.81 -19.04 -1.63
CA LEU A 73 -2.89 -18.94 -0.51
C LEU A 73 -3.49 -19.49 0.78
N ASP A 74 -2.63 -20.02 1.65
CA ASP A 74 -2.95 -20.18 3.06
C ASP A 74 -2.39 -18.98 3.84
N SER A 75 -3.12 -17.87 3.79
CA SER A 75 -2.71 -16.63 4.46
C SER A 75 -2.66 -16.73 5.98
N LYS A 76 -3.44 -17.64 6.57
CA LYS A 76 -3.38 -17.87 8.02
C LYS A 76 -2.05 -18.51 8.37
N LEU A 77 -1.64 -19.53 7.62
CA LEU A 77 -0.33 -20.15 7.80
C LEU A 77 0.82 -19.15 7.58
N LEU A 78 0.75 -18.33 6.52
CA LEU A 78 1.79 -17.32 6.24
C LEU A 78 1.89 -16.28 7.36
N GLU A 79 0.76 -15.83 7.89
CA GLU A 79 0.75 -14.94 9.05
C GLU A 79 1.34 -15.63 10.29
N ASP A 80 0.94 -16.87 10.58
CA ASP A 80 1.40 -17.59 11.76
C ASP A 80 2.92 -17.87 11.71
N ILE A 81 3.46 -18.19 10.54
CA ILE A 81 4.90 -18.31 10.33
C ILE A 81 5.61 -16.99 10.61
N ALA A 82 5.07 -15.85 10.14
CA ALA A 82 5.64 -14.54 10.41
C ALA A 82 5.61 -14.18 11.90
N VAL A 83 4.48 -14.46 12.57
CA VAL A 83 4.33 -14.24 14.02
C VAL A 83 5.33 -15.08 14.81
N LEU A 84 5.42 -16.39 14.54
CA LEU A 84 6.37 -17.29 15.19
C LEU A 84 7.82 -16.94 14.84
N GLY A 85 8.09 -16.42 13.66
CA GLY A 85 9.42 -16.02 13.21
C GLY A 85 9.86 -14.64 13.70
N ASN A 86 9.85 -14.43 15.03
CA ASN A 86 10.17 -13.16 15.69
C ASN A 86 9.26 -12.00 15.29
N PHE A 87 7.95 -12.27 15.27
CA PHE A 87 6.92 -11.26 15.15
C PHE A 87 7.04 -10.41 13.87
N GLY A 88 7.39 -11.04 12.74
CA GLY A 88 7.49 -10.38 11.45
C GLY A 88 6.14 -10.06 10.80
N SER A 89 6.20 -9.53 9.59
CA SER A 89 5.05 -9.09 8.81
C SER A 89 4.55 -10.16 7.83
N TYR A 90 3.25 -10.12 7.55
CA TYR A 90 2.63 -10.80 6.41
C TYR A 90 2.09 -9.75 5.44
N ALA A 91 2.39 -9.89 4.16
CA ALA A 91 1.89 -9.02 3.10
C ALA A 91 1.17 -9.81 2.00
N PHE A 92 -0.02 -9.35 1.64
CA PHE A 92 -0.81 -9.88 0.53
C PHE A 92 -0.54 -9.11 -0.77
N ILE A 93 -0.26 -9.83 -1.85
CA ILE A 93 0.10 -9.29 -3.17
C ILE A 93 -0.92 -9.82 -4.20
N PRO A 94 -2.06 -9.14 -4.42
CA PRO A 94 -3.11 -9.64 -5.30
C PRO A 94 -2.67 -9.69 -6.77
N ASP A 95 -1.81 -8.76 -7.17
CA ASP A 95 -1.31 -8.61 -8.52
C ASP A 95 0.04 -7.88 -8.53
N GLY A 96 0.64 -7.79 -9.72
CA GLY A 96 1.94 -7.20 -9.89
C GLY A 96 2.05 -5.72 -9.49
N ALA A 97 0.98 -4.92 -9.54
CA ALA A 97 1.01 -3.51 -9.17
C ALA A 97 1.36 -3.29 -7.69
N PHE A 98 1.22 -4.33 -6.85
CA PHE A 98 1.59 -4.29 -5.43
C PHE A 98 3.06 -4.67 -5.17
N VAL A 99 3.76 -5.29 -6.12
CA VAL A 99 5.12 -5.83 -5.90
C VAL A 99 6.10 -4.71 -5.55
N GLY A 100 6.14 -3.65 -6.36
CA GLY A 100 7.06 -2.53 -6.12
C GLY A 100 6.83 -1.91 -4.76
N THR A 101 5.58 -1.57 -4.46
CA THR A 101 5.25 -0.92 -3.20
C THR A 101 5.55 -1.78 -1.97
N ILE A 102 5.25 -3.07 -2.02
CA ILE A 102 5.46 -3.95 -0.86
C ILE A 102 6.95 -4.19 -0.60
N PHE A 103 7.74 -4.51 -1.63
CA PHE A 103 9.16 -4.79 -1.42
C PHE A 103 9.99 -3.53 -1.16
N VAL A 104 9.67 -2.39 -1.77
CA VAL A 104 10.32 -1.11 -1.44
C VAL A 104 10.14 -0.80 0.05
N ASN A 105 8.92 -0.92 0.58
CA ASN A 105 8.66 -0.66 1.99
C ASN A 105 9.27 -1.74 2.92
N ALA A 106 9.21 -3.02 2.55
CA ALA A 106 9.77 -4.11 3.36
C ALA A 106 11.30 -4.01 3.49
N ILE A 107 11.99 -3.74 2.39
CA ILE A 107 13.45 -3.55 2.39
C ILE A 107 13.83 -2.27 3.15
N SER A 108 13.08 -1.18 2.96
CA SER A 108 13.30 0.07 3.70
C SER A 108 13.14 -0.13 5.20
N THR A 109 12.12 -0.88 5.63
CA THR A 109 11.94 -1.25 7.04
C THR A 109 13.13 -2.05 7.57
N LEU A 110 13.59 -3.06 6.81
CA LEU A 110 14.73 -3.89 7.18
C LEU A 110 16.03 -3.06 7.35
N VAL A 111 16.38 -2.25 6.36
CA VAL A 111 17.61 -1.45 6.34
C VAL A 111 17.61 -0.36 7.42
N THR A 112 16.43 0.10 7.83
CA THR A 112 16.27 1.16 8.84
C THR A 112 16.00 0.60 10.24
N THR A 113 15.99 -0.72 10.40
CA THR A 113 15.79 -1.36 11.70
C THR A 113 16.91 -0.96 12.66
N ALA A 114 16.53 -0.49 13.85
CA ALA A 114 17.43 -0.09 14.93
C ALA A 114 17.58 -1.19 15.98
N ALA A 115 16.47 -1.90 16.25
CA ALA A 115 16.41 -2.99 17.22
C ALA A 115 15.47 -4.11 16.75
N THR A 116 15.85 -5.35 17.05
CA THR A 116 15.08 -6.57 16.78
C THR A 116 14.75 -7.29 18.08
N ASN A 117 13.80 -8.22 18.02
CA ASN A 117 13.34 -9.02 19.16
C ASN A 117 13.04 -8.15 20.40
N VAL A 118 12.33 -7.04 20.17
CA VAL A 118 11.97 -6.10 21.22
C VAL A 118 10.83 -6.71 22.03
N GLN A 119 11.07 -6.90 23.33
CA GLN A 119 10.10 -7.43 24.28
C GLN A 119 9.97 -6.48 25.47
N LEU A 120 8.72 -6.13 25.79
CA LEU A 120 8.39 -5.37 26.99
C LEU A 120 7.89 -6.33 28.06
N LEU A 121 8.65 -6.52 29.12
CA LEU A 121 8.18 -7.13 30.35
C LEU A 121 7.49 -6.06 31.19
N ILE A 122 6.23 -6.31 31.51
CA ILE A 122 5.50 -5.55 32.52
C ILE A 122 5.50 -6.42 33.76
N HIS A 123 6.06 -5.92 34.86
CA HIS A 123 6.19 -6.64 36.14
C HIS A 123 4.84 -6.68 36.88
N ASP A 124 3.82 -7.14 36.18
CA ASP A 124 2.44 -7.29 36.61
C ASP A 124 1.81 -8.47 35.84
N GLN A 125 1.19 -9.39 36.58
CA GLN A 125 0.53 -10.58 36.03
C GLN A 125 -0.96 -10.32 35.71
N ASP A 126 -1.53 -9.22 36.23
CA ASP A 126 -2.95 -8.90 36.21
C ASP A 126 -3.35 -7.94 35.07
N ILE A 127 -2.49 -7.76 34.06
CA ILE A 127 -2.87 -7.02 32.86
C ILE A 127 -4.12 -7.68 32.27
N GLN A 128 -5.20 -6.91 32.26
CA GLN A 128 -6.47 -7.35 31.71
C GLN A 128 -6.34 -7.39 30.19
N ASN A 129 -6.63 -8.56 29.62
CA ASN A 129 -6.89 -8.69 28.19
C ASN A 129 -8.26 -8.06 27.90
N THR A 130 -8.26 -6.74 27.75
CA THR A 130 -9.38 -6.00 27.19
C THR A 130 -9.47 -6.25 25.69
N ASP A 131 -10.56 -5.82 25.06
CA ASP A 131 -10.73 -5.90 23.60
C ASP A 131 -9.61 -5.20 22.81
N TYR A 132 -8.91 -4.26 23.44
CA TYR A 132 -7.82 -3.46 22.87
C TYR A 132 -6.45 -4.14 22.97
N THR A 133 -6.20 -4.94 24.01
CA THR A 133 -4.87 -5.50 24.31
C THR A 133 -4.70 -6.96 23.94
N ARG A 134 -5.80 -7.67 23.65
CA ARG A 134 -5.76 -9.08 23.25
C ARG A 134 -4.97 -9.37 21.97
N TRP A 135 -4.69 -8.34 21.17
CA TRP A 135 -3.95 -8.46 19.91
C TRP A 135 -2.44 -8.33 20.06
N TYR A 136 -1.98 -7.98 21.26
CA TYR A 136 -0.57 -8.12 21.61
C TYR A 136 -0.25 -9.59 21.86
N SER A 137 0.84 -10.08 21.26
CA SER A 137 1.38 -11.39 21.61
C SER A 137 1.94 -11.28 23.02
N THR A 138 1.25 -11.94 23.96
CA THR A 138 1.52 -11.87 25.40
C THR A 138 1.89 -13.25 25.93
N ASP A 139 2.97 -13.30 26.71
CA ASP A 139 3.40 -14.48 27.45
C ASP A 139 3.43 -14.16 28.95
N LYS A 140 2.63 -14.86 29.74
CA LYS A 140 2.60 -14.67 31.21
C LYS A 140 3.60 -15.59 31.88
N THR A 141 4.40 -15.02 32.78
CA THR A 141 5.42 -15.73 33.55
C THR A 141 5.33 -15.33 35.03
N ALA A 142 6.12 -16.00 35.89
CA ALA A 142 6.24 -15.60 37.29
C ALA A 142 6.77 -14.16 37.46
N GLU A 143 7.56 -13.66 36.51
CA GLU A 143 8.12 -12.29 36.54
C GLU A 143 7.11 -11.21 36.12
N GLY A 144 6.06 -11.59 35.39
CA GLY A 144 5.08 -10.66 34.83
C GLY A 144 4.63 -11.05 33.43
N THR A 145 4.08 -10.08 32.70
CA THR A 145 3.57 -10.26 31.34
C THR A 145 4.55 -9.70 30.32
N TYR A 146 5.05 -10.57 29.43
CA TYR A 146 5.86 -10.19 28.30
C TYR A 146 4.98 -9.81 27.11
N ILE A 147 5.29 -8.69 26.45
CA ILE A 147 4.68 -8.28 25.18
C ILE A 147 5.76 -8.30 24.10
N ASN A 148 5.51 -9.04 23.02
CA ASN A 148 6.39 -9.02 21.86
C ASN A 148 6.07 -7.83 20.93
N LEU A 149 7.06 -6.97 20.68
CA LEU A 149 6.94 -5.76 19.87
C LEU A 149 7.60 -5.90 18.49
N GLY A 150 8.27 -7.03 18.23
CA GLY A 150 9.00 -7.30 16.99
C GLY A 150 10.23 -6.41 16.84
N SER A 151 10.25 -5.60 15.78
CA SER A 151 11.38 -4.70 15.47
C SER A 151 10.97 -3.23 15.56
N ILE A 152 11.94 -2.37 15.81
CA ILE A 152 11.80 -0.90 15.84
C ILE A 152 12.78 -0.32 14.83
N THR A 153 12.33 0.67 14.05
CA THR A 153 13.15 1.38 13.06
C THR A 153 13.56 2.78 13.55
N TYR A 154 14.64 3.32 12.99
CA TYR A 154 15.05 4.69 13.29
C TYR A 154 13.98 5.71 12.85
N GLY A 155 13.63 6.62 13.76
CA GLY A 155 12.67 7.70 13.49
C GLY A 155 11.20 7.29 13.53
N GLN A 156 10.87 6.08 14.00
CA GLN A 156 9.50 5.59 14.17
C GLN A 156 9.28 5.16 15.63
N SER A 157 8.27 5.73 16.29
CA SER A 157 7.82 5.27 17.61
C SER A 157 7.07 3.94 17.49
N LYS A 158 7.14 3.14 18.56
CA LYS A 158 6.29 1.98 18.79
C LYS A 158 5.39 2.30 19.98
N ASP A 159 4.09 2.28 19.76
CA ASP A 159 3.12 2.85 20.70
C ASP A 159 2.19 1.76 21.21
N LEU A 160 2.04 1.71 22.53
CA LEU A 160 1.25 0.70 23.25
C LEU A 160 0.20 1.37 24.10
N LEU A 161 -0.99 0.77 24.10
CA LEU A 161 -2.05 1.12 25.03
C LEU A 161 -2.23 -0.05 26.00
N ILE A 162 -1.83 0.13 27.25
CA ILE A 162 -1.86 -0.90 28.29
C ILE A 162 -2.82 -0.44 29.40
N PRO A 163 -3.94 -1.16 29.62
CA PRO A 163 -4.83 -0.90 30.74
C PRO A 163 -4.18 -1.42 32.01
N ILE A 164 -3.83 -0.51 32.91
CA ILE A 164 -3.23 -0.82 34.21
C ILE A 164 -4.29 -0.52 35.26
N SER A 165 -4.54 -1.45 36.18
CA SER A 165 -5.46 -1.18 37.28
C SER A 165 -4.85 -0.18 38.27
N SER A 166 -5.69 0.68 38.86
CA SER A 166 -5.24 1.82 39.68
C SER A 166 -4.40 1.44 40.91
N LYS A 167 -4.50 0.18 41.38
CA LYS A 167 -3.70 -0.35 42.49
C LYS A 167 -2.23 -0.55 42.11
N PHE A 168 -1.94 -0.87 40.84
CA PHE A 168 -0.59 -1.21 40.36
C PHE A 168 0.14 -0.02 39.72
N ALA A 169 -0.57 1.06 39.37
CA ALA A 169 0.03 2.23 38.74
C ALA A 169 1.18 2.87 39.56
N LYS A 170 1.24 2.63 40.88
CA LYS A 170 2.29 3.18 41.74
C LYS A 170 3.55 2.29 41.85
N GLU A 171 3.46 1.02 41.47
CA GLU A 171 4.56 0.05 41.62
C GLU A 171 4.91 -0.62 40.28
N CYS A 172 4.22 -0.24 39.19
CA CYS A 172 4.40 -0.85 37.89
C CYS A 172 5.79 -0.54 37.33
N ARG A 173 6.61 -1.60 37.25
CA ARG A 173 7.92 -1.59 36.60
C ARG A 173 7.81 -2.18 35.20
N PHE A 174 8.59 -1.60 34.30
CA PHE A 174 8.76 -2.09 32.94
C PHE A 174 10.21 -2.49 32.71
N THR A 175 10.42 -3.49 31.85
CA THR A 175 11.74 -3.85 31.36
C THR A 175 11.67 -4.12 29.87
N LEU A 176 12.33 -3.27 29.11
CA LEU A 176 12.47 -3.41 27.66
C LEU A 176 13.76 -4.18 27.37
N THR A 177 13.62 -5.37 26.79
CA THR A 177 14.76 -6.13 26.26
C THR A 177 14.73 -6.13 24.74
N TYR A 178 15.90 -6.03 24.12
CA TYR A 178 16.00 -6.01 22.66
C TYR A 178 17.41 -6.42 22.20
N GLN A 179 17.55 -6.75 20.93
CA GLN A 179 18.82 -6.86 20.25
C GLN A 179 19.05 -5.59 19.44
N ASN A 180 20.19 -4.92 19.62
CA ASN A 180 20.52 -3.76 18.79
C ASN A 180 20.97 -4.20 17.39
N ALA A 181 21.23 -3.25 16.49
CA ALA A 181 21.73 -3.55 15.13
C ALA A 181 23.03 -4.38 15.06
N ARG A 182 23.72 -4.62 16.18
CA ARG A 182 24.88 -5.52 16.28
C ARG A 182 24.54 -6.90 16.84
N ASN A 183 23.25 -7.24 16.96
CA ASN A 183 22.72 -8.43 17.63
C ASN A 183 23.14 -8.56 19.10
N ILE A 184 23.55 -7.45 19.74
CA ILE A 184 23.89 -7.44 21.16
C ILE A 184 22.62 -7.24 21.96
N LYS A 185 22.33 -8.17 22.87
CA LYS A 185 21.21 -8.05 23.81
C LYS A 185 21.41 -6.85 24.73
N LYS A 186 20.39 -6.02 24.84
CA LYS A 186 20.29 -4.85 25.71
C LYS A 186 19.02 -4.96 26.56
N SER A 187 19.06 -4.31 27.71
CA SER A 187 17.94 -4.22 28.63
C SER A 187 17.88 -2.81 29.22
N LEU A 188 16.67 -2.28 29.36
CA LEU A 188 16.39 -1.01 30.01
C LEU A 188 15.20 -1.23 30.95
N SER A 189 15.32 -0.81 32.20
CA SER A 189 14.24 -0.89 33.18
C SER A 189 13.85 0.50 33.63
N PHE A 190 12.56 0.74 33.80
CA PHE A 190 12.00 2.01 34.24
C PHE A 190 10.72 1.78 35.05
N ASP A 191 10.42 2.70 35.97
CA ASP A 191 9.27 2.61 36.88
C ASP A 191 8.24 3.68 36.49
N LEU A 192 6.96 3.32 36.39
CA LEU A 192 5.92 4.19 35.83
C LEU A 192 5.87 5.58 36.46
N ILE A 193 5.95 5.66 37.81
CA ILE A 193 5.85 6.93 38.55
C ILE A 193 6.91 7.94 38.12
N ASN A 194 8.14 7.46 37.85
CA ASN A 194 9.28 8.34 37.62
C ASN A 194 9.28 8.94 36.21
N ASP A 195 8.52 8.35 35.28
CA ASP A 195 8.49 8.70 33.87
C ASP A 195 7.09 9.18 33.41
N LEU A 196 6.25 9.63 34.34
CA LEU A 196 4.92 10.18 34.04
C LEU A 196 5.04 11.49 33.25
N GLN A 197 4.46 11.50 32.05
CA GLN A 197 4.27 12.69 31.23
C GLN A 197 2.78 13.09 31.21
N GLN A 198 2.52 14.36 30.89
CA GLN A 198 1.15 14.81 30.65
C GLN A 198 0.54 14.01 29.49
N ALA A 199 -0.67 13.50 29.70
CA ALA A 199 -1.35 12.70 28.70
C ALA A 199 -1.67 13.52 27.44
N ASP A 200 -1.15 13.10 26.30
CA ASP A 200 -1.60 13.58 25.00
C ASP A 200 -2.87 12.82 24.61
N LEU A 201 -4.02 13.45 24.84
CA LEU A 201 -5.33 12.87 24.54
C LEU A 201 -5.51 12.58 23.05
N ASN A 202 -4.90 13.34 22.15
CA ASN A 202 -5.00 13.10 20.71
C ASN A 202 -4.20 11.84 20.34
N LEU A 203 -2.98 11.71 20.85
CA LEU A 203 -2.15 10.52 20.63
C LEU A 203 -2.80 9.25 21.20
N ILE A 204 -3.35 9.33 22.42
CA ILE A 204 -4.07 8.21 23.04
C ILE A 204 -5.28 7.82 22.18
N THR A 205 -6.06 8.81 21.74
CA THR A 205 -7.24 8.59 20.89
C THR A 205 -6.85 7.93 19.56
N ARG A 206 -5.77 8.40 18.92
CA ARG A 206 -5.24 7.81 17.69
C ARG A 206 -4.90 6.33 17.85
N HIS A 207 -4.15 5.98 18.89
CA HIS A 207 -3.76 4.59 19.09
C HIS A 207 -4.91 3.71 19.60
N LYS A 208 -5.88 4.28 20.32
CA LYS A 208 -7.13 3.60 20.65
C LYS A 208 -7.91 3.24 19.37
N MET A 209 -8.13 4.20 18.47
CA MET A 209 -8.81 3.97 17.19
C MET A 209 -8.08 2.96 16.31
N ARG A 210 -6.74 3.00 16.28
CA ARG A 210 -5.92 1.99 15.59
C ARG A 210 -6.19 0.57 16.11
N LEU A 211 -6.20 0.39 17.44
CA LEU A 211 -6.42 -0.93 18.04
C LEU A 211 -7.86 -1.39 17.91
N GLU A 212 -8.84 -0.48 18.01
CA GLU A 212 -10.24 -0.76 17.70
C GLU A 212 -10.42 -1.19 16.25
N PHE A 213 -9.78 -0.52 15.31
CA PHE A 213 -9.80 -0.92 13.90
C PHE A 213 -9.28 -2.34 13.72
N VAL A 214 -8.12 -2.68 14.31
CA VAL A 214 -7.61 -4.05 14.30
C VAL A 214 -8.63 -5.03 14.90
N HIS A 215 -9.25 -4.66 16.02
CA HIS A 215 -10.26 -5.48 16.68
C HIS A 215 -11.46 -5.76 15.78
N TYR A 216 -12.14 -4.73 15.27
CA TYR A 216 -13.33 -4.88 14.44
C TYR A 216 -13.03 -5.62 13.14
N VAL A 217 -11.90 -5.32 12.49
CA VAL A 217 -11.50 -6.00 11.25
C VAL A 217 -11.19 -7.47 11.47
N ARG A 218 -10.49 -7.83 12.56
CA ARG A 218 -10.22 -9.23 12.90
C ARG A 218 -11.47 -9.97 13.31
N THR A 219 -12.37 -9.34 14.07
CA THR A 219 -13.66 -9.94 14.44
C THR A 219 -14.50 -10.20 13.18
N ALA A 220 -14.55 -9.26 12.23
CA ALA A 220 -15.21 -9.46 10.94
C ALA A 220 -14.58 -10.60 10.14
N LEU A 221 -13.24 -10.67 10.06
CA LEU A 221 -12.50 -11.76 9.42
C LEU A 221 -12.92 -13.14 9.98
N GLU A 222 -12.93 -13.29 11.30
CA GLU A 222 -13.28 -14.56 11.95
C GLU A 222 -14.76 -14.92 11.77
N LYS A 223 -15.69 -13.95 11.89
CA LYS A 223 -17.11 -14.17 11.60
C LYS A 223 -17.35 -14.58 10.14
N MET A 224 -16.68 -13.93 9.18
CA MET A 224 -16.78 -14.27 7.76
C MET A 224 -16.19 -15.65 7.43
N LYS A 225 -15.12 -16.08 8.13
CA LYS A 225 -14.62 -17.46 8.05
C LYS A 225 -15.64 -18.45 8.62
N SER A 226 -16.24 -18.12 9.76
CA SER A 226 -17.27 -18.95 10.39
C SER A 226 -18.47 -19.18 9.46
N ILE A 227 -18.99 -18.12 8.83
CA ILE A 227 -20.07 -18.19 7.83
C ILE A 227 -19.72 -19.17 6.71
N LYS A 228 -18.47 -19.13 6.21
CA LYS A 228 -17.99 -20.06 5.16
C LYS A 228 -18.03 -21.51 5.63
N THR A 229 -17.59 -21.79 6.86
CA THR A 229 -17.49 -23.16 7.40
C THR A 229 -18.82 -23.71 7.93
N ASN A 230 -19.72 -22.84 8.37
CA ASN A 230 -21.00 -23.20 8.97
C ASN A 230 -22.07 -22.17 8.57
N PRO A 231 -22.69 -22.32 7.38
CA PRO A 231 -23.55 -21.29 6.78
C PRO A 231 -24.96 -21.19 7.41
N LYS A 232 -25.16 -21.74 8.61
CA LYS A 232 -26.42 -21.57 9.35
C LYS A 232 -26.61 -20.10 9.67
N ASN A 233 -27.78 -19.56 9.30
CA ASN A 233 -28.11 -18.14 9.47
C ASN A 233 -27.06 -17.19 8.84
N ALA A 234 -26.41 -17.61 7.75
CA ALA A 234 -25.33 -16.86 7.10
C ALA A 234 -25.70 -15.40 6.80
N LYS A 235 -26.95 -15.14 6.41
CA LYS A 235 -27.43 -13.78 6.16
C LYS A 235 -27.46 -12.94 7.43
N GLU A 236 -28.03 -13.46 8.52
CA GLU A 236 -28.09 -12.75 9.81
C GLU A 236 -26.69 -12.48 10.36
N GLN A 237 -25.78 -13.46 10.27
CA GLN A 237 -24.38 -13.32 10.68
C GLN A 237 -23.64 -12.28 9.83
N HIS A 238 -23.89 -12.26 8.52
CA HIS A 238 -23.31 -11.26 7.61
C HIS A 238 -23.85 -9.86 7.90
N ASP A 239 -25.16 -9.73 8.11
CA ASP A 239 -25.80 -8.47 8.50
C ASP A 239 -25.25 -7.97 9.85
N GLU A 240 -24.96 -8.86 10.79
CA GLU A 240 -24.31 -8.54 12.06
C GLU A 240 -22.90 -7.97 11.86
N VAL A 241 -22.08 -8.62 11.02
CA VAL A 241 -20.73 -8.12 10.66
C VAL A 241 -20.80 -6.71 10.08
N MET A 242 -21.68 -6.49 9.11
CA MET A 242 -21.84 -5.18 8.48
C MET A 242 -22.34 -4.13 9.46
N ASN A 243 -23.26 -4.48 10.35
CA ASN A 243 -23.79 -3.56 11.36
C ASN A 243 -22.73 -3.19 12.42
N GLU A 244 -21.88 -4.12 12.84
CA GLU A 244 -20.76 -3.81 13.75
C GLU A 244 -19.76 -2.86 13.10
N LEU A 245 -19.39 -3.08 11.83
CA LEU A 245 -18.48 -2.18 11.11
C LEU A 245 -19.09 -0.78 10.90
N ARG A 246 -20.40 -0.67 10.62
CA ARG A 246 -21.08 0.63 10.51
C ARG A 246 -21.13 1.37 11.84
N LYS A 247 -21.41 0.68 12.95
CA LYS A 247 -21.36 1.29 14.29
C LYS A 247 -19.95 1.80 14.62
N PHE A 248 -18.93 1.04 14.24
CA PHE A 248 -17.55 1.47 14.41
C PHE A 248 -17.21 2.67 13.52
N GLU A 249 -17.67 2.68 12.27
CA GLU A 249 -17.54 3.83 11.35
C GLU A 249 -18.17 5.10 11.94
N GLU A 250 -19.37 5.02 12.52
CA GLU A 250 -20.03 6.13 13.20
C GLU A 250 -19.20 6.64 14.39
N ASN A 251 -18.67 5.74 15.21
CA ASN A 251 -17.78 6.11 16.32
C ASN A 251 -16.51 6.82 15.81
N MET A 252 -15.87 6.29 14.76
CA MET A 252 -14.71 6.92 14.15
C MET A 252 -15.03 8.31 13.62
N LYS A 253 -16.19 8.53 13.00
CA LYS A 253 -16.62 9.86 12.51
C LYS A 253 -16.81 10.87 13.63
N LEU A 254 -17.27 10.45 14.81
CA LEU A 254 -17.40 11.34 15.98
C LEU A 254 -16.04 11.80 16.51
N VAL A 255 -15.03 10.95 16.37
CA VAL A 255 -13.68 11.18 16.90
C VAL A 255 -12.73 11.78 15.85
N ALA A 256 -13.05 11.62 14.57
CA ALA A 256 -12.32 12.20 13.45
C ALA A 256 -12.45 13.72 13.46
N ASN A 257 -11.58 14.37 14.25
CA ASN A 257 -11.41 15.81 14.20
C ASN A 257 -10.91 16.21 12.80
N GLU A 258 -11.27 17.40 12.32
CA GLU A 258 -10.83 17.93 11.03
C GLU A 258 -9.30 18.01 10.89
N ASN A 259 -8.54 17.85 11.99
CA ASN A 259 -7.08 17.98 12.01
C ASN A 259 -6.29 16.66 12.22
N ASP A 260 -6.92 15.48 12.34
CA ASP A 260 -6.17 14.21 12.45
C ASP A 260 -6.28 13.35 11.20
N ASP A 261 -5.33 13.52 10.29
CA ASP A 261 -5.23 12.76 9.03
C ASP A 261 -5.09 11.24 9.27
N PHE A 262 -4.54 10.80 10.40
CA PHE A 262 -4.43 9.35 10.69
C PHE A 262 -5.79 8.70 10.82
N ILE A 263 -6.70 9.30 11.59
CA ILE A 263 -8.03 8.73 11.84
C ILE A 263 -8.87 8.80 10.56
N LYS A 264 -8.73 9.87 9.77
CA LYS A 264 -9.39 10.00 8.47
C LYS A 264 -8.94 8.93 7.49
N ASP A 265 -7.64 8.68 7.40
CA ASP A 265 -7.08 7.68 6.50
C ASP A 265 -7.41 6.25 6.97
N LEU A 266 -7.46 6.01 8.27
CA LEU A 266 -7.94 4.74 8.83
C LEU A 266 -9.45 4.53 8.56
N LEU A 267 -10.23 5.60 8.60
CA LEU A 267 -11.65 5.58 8.22
C LEU A 267 -11.81 5.29 6.71
N ALA A 268 -10.94 5.85 5.86
CA ALA A 268 -10.94 5.57 4.43
C ALA A 268 -10.66 4.09 4.13
N ASP A 269 -9.70 3.48 4.84
CA ASP A 269 -9.46 2.02 4.76
C ASP A 269 -10.68 1.21 5.20
N LEU A 270 -11.35 1.64 6.29
CA LEU A 270 -12.55 0.99 6.82
C LEU A 270 -13.69 1.01 5.80
N THR A 271 -14.05 2.20 5.30
CA THR A 271 -15.20 2.40 4.39
C THR A 271 -14.91 1.95 2.97
N GLY A 272 -13.64 1.90 2.58
CA GLY A 272 -13.19 1.39 1.28
C GLY A 272 -12.96 -0.11 1.32
N GLN A 273 -11.69 -0.51 1.29
CA GLN A 273 -11.29 -1.90 1.06
C GLN A 273 -11.77 -2.86 2.15
N VAL A 274 -11.89 -2.44 3.42
CA VAL A 274 -12.35 -3.35 4.48
C VAL A 274 -13.83 -3.72 4.31
N GLN A 275 -14.71 -2.74 4.17
CA GLN A 275 -16.14 -3.00 3.94
C GLN A 275 -16.37 -3.69 2.61
N GLU A 276 -15.59 -3.40 1.57
CA GLU A 276 -15.65 -4.13 0.29
C GLU A 276 -15.24 -5.60 0.46
N ALA A 277 -14.14 -5.87 1.18
CA ALA A 277 -13.63 -7.21 1.44
C ALA A 277 -14.67 -8.12 2.09
N VAL A 278 -15.49 -7.59 3.00
CA VAL A 278 -16.52 -8.37 3.71
C VAL A 278 -17.92 -8.20 3.13
N GLY A 279 -18.13 -7.24 2.22
CA GLY A 279 -19.46 -6.88 1.71
C GLY A 279 -20.18 -8.03 0.99
N LYS A 280 -19.42 -8.97 0.41
CA LYS A 280 -19.95 -10.23 -0.14
C LYS A 280 -19.06 -11.40 0.25
N GLN A 281 -19.67 -12.55 0.53
CA GLN A 281 -18.93 -13.78 0.82
C GLN A 281 -17.98 -14.18 -0.32
N GLU A 282 -18.37 -13.92 -1.58
CA GLU A 282 -17.52 -14.17 -2.76
C GLU A 282 -16.23 -13.32 -2.74
N TRP A 283 -16.37 -12.01 -2.48
CA TRP A 283 -15.24 -11.09 -2.39
C TRP A 283 -14.32 -11.44 -1.23
N PHE A 284 -14.93 -11.77 -0.09
CA PHE A 284 -14.19 -12.25 1.07
C PHE A 284 -13.38 -13.51 0.75
N ASN A 285 -14.02 -14.50 0.12
CA ASN A 285 -13.36 -15.76 -0.23
C ASN A 285 -12.25 -15.56 -1.27
N LYS A 286 -12.41 -14.60 -2.18
CA LYS A 286 -11.45 -14.32 -3.25
C LYS A 286 -10.22 -13.60 -2.72
N TRP A 287 -10.40 -12.53 -1.94
CA TRP A 287 -9.29 -11.65 -1.57
C TRP A 287 -9.37 -11.11 -0.14
N GLY A 288 -10.57 -10.89 0.41
CA GLY A 288 -10.73 -10.36 1.77
C GLY A 288 -10.06 -11.22 2.85
N VAL A 289 -10.14 -12.54 2.71
CA VAL A 289 -9.50 -13.52 3.62
C VAL A 289 -7.97 -13.40 3.64
N HIS A 290 -7.37 -12.87 2.56
CA HIS A 290 -5.93 -12.67 2.42
C HIS A 290 -5.49 -11.24 2.77
N TYR A 291 -6.31 -10.25 2.43
CA TYR A 291 -6.07 -8.83 2.62
C TYR A 291 -6.20 -8.39 4.09
N LEU A 292 -7.29 -8.74 4.77
CA LEU A 292 -7.57 -8.26 6.13
C LEU A 292 -6.48 -8.64 7.16
N PRO A 293 -5.89 -9.86 7.13
CA PRO A 293 -4.73 -10.18 7.96
C PRO A 293 -3.51 -9.31 7.66
N SER A 294 -3.21 -9.05 6.39
CA SER A 294 -2.08 -8.20 5.94
C SER A 294 -2.22 -6.77 6.47
N LEU A 295 -3.40 -6.17 6.33
CA LEU A 295 -3.68 -4.81 6.80
C LEU A 295 -3.58 -4.69 8.33
N THR A 296 -4.27 -5.57 9.05
CA THR A 296 -4.30 -5.49 10.52
C THR A 296 -2.96 -5.84 11.16
N ARG A 297 -2.18 -6.77 10.57
CA ARG A 297 -0.81 -7.07 11.03
C ARG A 297 0.09 -5.85 10.89
N THR A 298 -0.08 -5.10 9.81
CA THR A 298 0.67 -3.87 9.53
C THR A 298 0.39 -2.78 10.59
N HIS A 299 -0.87 -2.57 10.97
CA HIS A 299 -1.21 -1.67 12.07
C HIS A 299 -0.68 -2.11 13.43
N LEU A 300 -0.67 -3.41 13.73
CA LEU A 300 -0.07 -3.94 14.97
C LEU A 300 1.45 -3.74 15.00
N LEU A 301 2.10 -3.91 13.85
CA LEU A 301 3.53 -3.70 13.71
C LEU A 301 3.93 -2.22 13.62
N GLN A 302 2.99 -1.33 13.25
CA GLN A 302 3.22 0.08 12.96
C GLN A 302 4.29 0.29 11.89
N ILE A 303 4.18 -0.46 10.79
CA ILE A 303 5.05 -0.35 9.62
C ILE A 303 4.21 0.05 8.40
N CYS A 304 4.80 0.65 7.39
CA CYS A 304 4.13 0.84 6.11
C CYS A 304 4.37 -0.42 5.27
N ASN A 305 3.33 -1.13 4.83
CA ASN A 305 3.51 -2.34 4.01
C ASN A 305 3.20 -2.12 2.54
N ASN A 306 2.48 -1.07 2.15
CA ASN A 306 2.17 -0.72 0.75
C ASN A 306 1.85 0.79 0.62
N PHE A 307 1.57 1.29 -0.59
CA PHE A 307 1.28 2.70 -0.92
C PHE A 307 -0.19 2.97 -1.23
N LYS A 308 -1.02 1.93 -1.23
CA LYS A 308 -2.40 2.00 -1.68
C LYS A 308 -3.38 2.21 -0.53
N ASP A 309 -3.08 1.67 0.64
CA ASP A 309 -3.92 1.80 1.84
C ASP A 309 -3.52 3.10 2.58
N PRO A 310 -4.41 4.12 2.69
CA PRO A 310 -4.06 5.40 3.32
C PRO A 310 -3.62 5.28 4.79
N GLY A 311 -4.28 4.43 5.59
CA GLY A 311 -4.04 4.35 7.04
C GLY A 311 -2.62 3.87 7.38
N VAL A 312 -2.02 3.02 6.54
CA VAL A 312 -0.65 2.53 6.76
C VAL A 312 0.42 3.53 6.31
N GLN A 313 0.07 4.55 5.51
CA GLN A 313 1.01 5.60 5.05
C GLN A 313 1.55 6.48 6.19
N HIS A 314 0.96 6.36 7.38
CA HIS A 314 1.40 7.11 8.55
C HIS A 314 2.62 6.53 9.26
N TYR A 315 3.02 5.33 8.87
CA TYR A 315 4.22 4.66 9.38
C TYR A 315 5.40 4.87 8.43
N GLY A 316 6.64 4.79 8.94
CA GLY A 316 7.83 4.98 8.11
C GLY A 316 8.06 6.45 7.70
N LYS A 317 7.60 7.41 8.49
CA LYS A 317 7.79 8.85 8.20
C LYS A 317 9.13 9.42 8.66
N GLY A 318 10.00 8.59 9.26
CA GLY A 318 11.35 8.99 9.64
C GLY A 318 12.18 9.44 8.43
N GLU A 319 13.06 10.41 8.62
CA GLU A 319 13.91 10.95 7.55
C GLU A 319 14.76 9.86 6.88
N LEU A 320 15.39 8.99 7.69
CA LEU A 320 16.19 7.88 7.18
C LEU A 320 15.34 6.89 6.38
N PHE A 321 14.14 6.55 6.88
CA PHE A 321 13.24 5.66 6.15
C PHE A 321 12.79 6.26 4.83
N SER A 322 12.38 7.53 4.83
CA SER A 322 11.93 8.21 3.63
C SER A 322 13.02 8.21 2.56
N LYS A 323 14.26 8.52 2.95
CA LYS A 323 15.41 8.48 2.03
C LYS A 323 15.66 7.07 1.47
N VAL A 324 15.75 6.07 2.34
CA VAL A 324 15.99 4.67 1.89
C VAL A 324 14.86 4.19 0.99
N ARG A 325 13.60 4.53 1.30
CA ARG A 325 12.43 4.20 0.48
C ARG A 325 12.52 4.83 -0.90
N ASP A 326 12.84 6.12 -0.98
CA ASP A 326 12.97 6.82 -2.26
C ASP A 326 14.16 6.24 -3.07
N ASP A 327 15.28 5.92 -2.43
CA ASP A 327 16.42 5.27 -3.10
C ASP A 327 16.05 3.85 -3.61
N MET A 328 15.32 3.06 -2.79
CA MET A 328 14.84 1.72 -3.18
C MET A 328 13.81 1.78 -4.31
N ASP A 329 12.97 2.81 -4.30
CA ASP A 329 12.02 3.08 -5.36
C ASP A 329 12.73 3.36 -6.69
N ASP A 330 13.67 4.30 -6.70
CA ASP A 330 14.45 4.64 -7.88
C ASP A 330 15.17 3.40 -8.45
N ILE A 331 15.70 2.53 -7.58
CA ILE A 331 16.30 1.25 -7.97
C ILE A 331 15.24 0.34 -8.60
N PHE A 332 14.09 0.15 -7.96
CA PHE A 332 13.01 -0.71 -8.46
C PHE A 332 12.51 -0.25 -9.83
N CYS A 333 12.28 1.05 -9.99
CA CYS A 333 11.85 1.66 -11.24
C CYS A 333 12.89 1.53 -12.36
N SER A 334 14.17 1.44 -12.00
CA SER A 334 15.30 1.25 -12.93
C SER A 334 15.53 -0.22 -13.31
N LEU A 335 14.88 -1.18 -12.64
CA LEU A 335 15.02 -2.59 -12.98
C LEU A 335 14.45 -2.89 -14.37
N PRO A 336 15.13 -3.74 -15.16
CA PRO A 336 14.55 -4.24 -16.41
C PRO A 336 13.28 -5.05 -16.10
N ALA A 337 12.36 -5.10 -17.07
CA ALA A 337 11.20 -5.96 -16.93
C ALA A 337 11.64 -7.41 -16.67
N PRO A 338 10.99 -8.13 -15.73
CA PRO A 338 11.31 -9.51 -15.45
C PRO A 338 11.16 -10.35 -16.72
N LYS A 339 12.12 -11.24 -16.97
CA LYS A 339 12.04 -12.20 -18.07
C LYS A 339 10.93 -13.21 -17.76
N THR A 340 9.94 -13.31 -18.63
CA THR A 340 8.82 -14.24 -18.43
C THR A 340 9.32 -15.69 -18.51
N SER A 341 8.96 -16.49 -17.52
CA SER A 341 9.26 -17.92 -17.48
C SER A 341 8.39 -18.72 -18.46
N LEU A 342 7.27 -18.14 -18.92
CA LEU A 342 6.37 -18.70 -19.92
C LEU A 342 6.43 -17.86 -21.21
N LYS A 343 6.68 -18.51 -22.36
CA LYS A 343 6.86 -17.86 -23.68
C LYS A 343 5.61 -17.14 -24.24
N THR A 344 4.48 -17.17 -23.53
CA THR A 344 3.19 -16.67 -24.02
C THR A 344 2.79 -15.31 -23.46
N SER A 345 3.53 -14.74 -22.51
CA SER A 345 3.27 -13.40 -21.98
C SER A 345 4.42 -12.45 -22.31
N ALA A 346 4.07 -11.25 -22.78
CA ALA A 346 5.03 -10.17 -22.95
C ALA A 346 5.57 -9.76 -21.57
N PRO A 347 6.88 -9.46 -21.45
CA PRO A 347 7.47 -9.00 -20.19
C PRO A 347 6.82 -7.68 -19.77
N VAL A 348 6.18 -7.69 -18.59
CA VAL A 348 5.49 -6.53 -18.03
C VAL A 348 6.47 -5.77 -17.15
N ASN A 349 6.75 -4.50 -17.48
CA ASN A 349 7.54 -3.65 -16.60
C ASN A 349 6.65 -3.10 -15.48
N MET A 350 6.93 -3.53 -14.25
CA MET A 350 6.14 -3.20 -13.07
C MET A 350 6.20 -1.73 -12.68
N ALA A 351 7.24 -0.99 -13.12
CA ALA A 351 7.38 0.45 -12.90
C ALA A 351 6.21 1.26 -13.50
N VAL A 352 5.47 0.72 -14.47
CA VAL A 352 4.33 1.42 -15.11
C VAL A 352 3.12 1.49 -14.21
N PHE A 353 2.84 0.41 -13.49
CA PHE A 353 1.81 0.40 -12.46
C PHE A 353 2.23 1.14 -11.21
N TYR A 354 3.48 1.60 -11.15
CA TYR A 354 4.10 2.21 -9.99
C TYR A 354 4.35 3.72 -10.21
N ASN A 355 4.55 4.16 -11.46
CA ASN A 355 4.75 5.55 -11.82
C ASN A 355 3.41 6.23 -12.16
N ALA A 356 2.80 6.88 -11.15
CA ALA A 356 1.58 7.71 -11.26
C ALA A 356 1.81 9.03 -12.03
N ALA A 357 2.57 8.97 -13.13
CA ALA A 357 2.81 10.11 -14.01
C ALA A 357 1.56 10.41 -14.84
N GLY A 358 1.02 11.62 -14.65
CA GLY A 358 0.03 12.31 -15.50
C GLY A 358 -0.61 11.53 -16.61
N GLY A 359 -1.91 11.27 -16.45
CA GLY A 359 -2.68 10.53 -17.42
C GLY A 359 -2.58 11.13 -18.83
N CYS A 360 -2.28 10.33 -19.85
CA CYS A 360 -2.25 10.73 -21.25
C CYS A 360 -2.92 9.71 -22.17
N PHE A 361 -3.40 10.19 -23.31
CA PHE A 361 -4.09 9.46 -24.36
C PHE A 361 -3.13 8.97 -25.45
N TYR A 362 -3.41 7.79 -26.03
CA TYR A 362 -2.77 7.37 -27.26
C TYR A 362 -3.28 8.18 -28.46
N GLY A 363 -2.37 8.60 -29.35
CA GLY A 363 -2.69 9.47 -30.47
C GLY A 363 -3.67 8.90 -31.51
N GLU A 364 -3.76 7.58 -31.65
CA GLU A 364 -4.68 6.92 -32.60
C GLU A 364 -6.06 6.62 -31.99
N CYS A 365 -6.29 6.94 -30.71
CA CYS A 365 -7.64 6.91 -30.17
C CYS A 365 -8.49 8.02 -30.80
N THR A 366 -9.81 7.83 -30.81
CA THR A 366 -10.75 8.83 -31.34
C THR A 366 -11.34 9.67 -30.22
N VAL A 367 -11.49 10.98 -30.44
CA VAL A 367 -12.18 11.91 -29.54
C VAL A 367 -13.45 12.44 -30.20
N ARG A 368 -14.53 12.60 -29.42
CA ARG A 368 -15.83 13.06 -29.92
C ARG A 368 -15.99 14.57 -29.80
N LEU A 369 -16.39 15.22 -30.89
CA LEU A 369 -16.69 16.65 -30.94
C LEU A 369 -18.19 16.92 -30.72
N MET A 370 -18.52 18.17 -30.34
CA MET A 370 -19.92 18.59 -30.11
C MET A 370 -20.84 18.50 -31.33
N ASN A 371 -20.27 18.56 -32.54
CA ASN A 371 -21.02 18.43 -33.79
C ASN A 371 -21.33 16.96 -34.16
N GLY A 372 -21.01 15.99 -33.29
CA GLY A 372 -21.23 14.57 -33.49
C GLY A 372 -20.15 13.84 -34.30
N THR A 373 -19.17 14.57 -34.84
CA THR A 373 -18.02 13.98 -35.55
C THR A 373 -16.93 13.55 -34.58
N THR A 374 -15.99 12.73 -35.05
CA THR A 374 -14.80 12.31 -34.30
C THR A 374 -13.52 12.76 -34.98
N LYS A 375 -12.47 12.97 -34.19
CA LYS A 375 -11.08 13.18 -34.65
C LYS A 375 -10.16 12.18 -33.97
N LEU A 376 -8.98 11.92 -34.53
CA LEU A 376 -7.93 11.25 -33.76
C LEU A 376 -7.40 12.21 -32.70
N VAL A 377 -7.01 11.66 -31.55
CA VAL A 377 -6.43 12.41 -30.43
C VAL A 377 -5.23 13.24 -30.87
N LYS A 378 -4.38 12.70 -31.76
CA LYS A 378 -3.22 13.42 -32.32
C LYS A 378 -3.57 14.59 -33.25
N ASP A 379 -4.79 14.60 -33.80
CA ASP A 379 -5.27 15.60 -34.78
C ASP A 379 -6.10 16.72 -34.13
N VAL A 380 -6.29 16.67 -32.81
CA VAL A 380 -6.97 17.71 -32.03
C VAL A 380 -6.20 19.01 -32.11
N GLN A 381 -6.93 20.12 -32.29
CA GLN A 381 -6.37 21.47 -32.38
C GLN A 381 -6.99 22.40 -31.33
N PRO A 382 -6.25 23.42 -30.86
CA PRO A 382 -6.84 24.53 -30.12
C PRO A 382 -8.04 25.12 -30.89
N GLY A 383 -9.14 25.38 -30.18
CA GLY A 383 -10.42 25.82 -30.75
C GLY A 383 -11.42 24.70 -31.03
N ASP A 384 -11.02 23.42 -31.04
CA ASP A 384 -11.96 22.31 -31.16
C ASP A 384 -12.91 22.25 -29.95
N ARG A 385 -14.21 21.99 -30.19
CA ARG A 385 -15.23 21.89 -29.13
C ARG A 385 -15.58 20.42 -28.84
N MET A 386 -15.30 20.01 -27.61
CA MET A 386 -15.36 18.61 -27.18
C MET A 386 -16.71 18.25 -26.55
N ALA A 387 -17.21 17.05 -26.85
CA ALA A 387 -18.28 16.41 -26.09
C ALA A 387 -17.70 15.80 -24.79
N PRO A 388 -18.48 15.69 -23.68
CA PRO A 388 -19.92 15.95 -23.58
C PRO A 388 -20.35 17.40 -23.32
N HIS A 389 -19.46 18.25 -22.77
CA HIS A 389 -19.86 19.52 -22.16
C HIS A 389 -19.60 20.77 -23.02
N GLY A 390 -19.08 20.60 -24.24
CA GLY A 390 -18.80 21.70 -25.16
C GLY A 390 -17.58 22.56 -24.84
N GLY A 391 -16.69 22.05 -23.98
CA GLY A 391 -15.42 22.68 -23.66
C GLY A 391 -14.56 22.84 -24.91
N MET A 392 -14.03 24.05 -25.11
CA MET A 392 -13.13 24.39 -26.19
C MET A 392 -11.69 24.10 -25.77
N VAL A 393 -10.92 23.43 -26.63
CA VAL A 393 -9.50 23.15 -26.38
C VAL A 393 -8.72 24.46 -26.37
N ARG A 394 -8.10 24.78 -25.24
CA ARG A 394 -7.14 25.89 -25.09
C ARG A 394 -5.72 25.45 -25.41
N PHE A 395 -5.31 24.30 -24.87
CA PHE A 395 -3.98 23.75 -25.09
C PHE A 395 -4.05 22.27 -25.43
N VAL A 396 -3.22 21.84 -26.38
CA VAL A 396 -2.89 20.45 -26.66
C VAL A 396 -1.50 20.20 -26.12
N VAL A 397 -1.38 19.35 -25.10
CA VAL A 397 -0.09 18.98 -24.49
C VAL A 397 0.36 17.66 -25.10
N LYS A 398 1.41 17.71 -25.91
CA LYS A 398 2.02 16.58 -26.59
C LYS A 398 3.32 16.20 -25.88
N THR A 399 3.31 15.07 -25.18
CA THR A 399 4.48 14.57 -24.46
C THR A 399 5.23 13.57 -25.34
N LYS A 400 6.46 13.90 -25.76
CA LYS A 400 7.26 12.99 -26.60
C LYS A 400 7.68 11.75 -25.83
N CYS A 401 7.46 10.60 -26.45
CA CYS A 401 7.80 9.31 -25.89
C CYS A 401 9.28 8.99 -26.10
N ARG A 402 10.00 8.70 -25.02
CA ARG A 402 11.38 8.21 -25.14
C ARG A 402 11.39 6.91 -25.97
N ASN A 403 12.30 6.81 -26.93
CA ASN A 403 12.42 5.67 -27.85
C ASN A 403 11.17 5.41 -28.73
N ARG A 404 10.29 6.40 -28.93
CA ARG A 404 9.05 6.27 -29.74
C ARG A 404 8.11 5.16 -29.25
N LYS A 405 8.07 4.94 -27.93
CA LYS A 405 7.24 3.93 -27.31
C LYS A 405 6.71 4.43 -25.97
N ALA A 406 5.48 4.08 -25.64
CA ALA A 406 4.90 4.32 -24.33
C ALA A 406 4.21 3.06 -23.83
N LYS A 407 4.20 2.91 -22.51
CA LYS A 407 3.54 1.78 -21.85
C LYS A 407 2.14 2.22 -21.44
N MET A 408 1.13 1.55 -21.99
CA MET A 408 -0.28 1.90 -21.83
C MET A 408 -1.11 0.66 -21.53
N VAL A 409 -2.33 0.86 -21.07
CA VAL A 409 -3.32 -0.19 -20.89
C VAL A 409 -4.40 -0.05 -21.96
N ILE A 410 -5.05 -1.17 -22.28
CA ILE A 410 -6.20 -1.23 -23.17
C ILE A 410 -7.40 -1.59 -22.30
N VAL A 411 -8.43 -0.75 -22.30
CA VAL A 411 -9.66 -0.98 -21.55
C VAL A 411 -10.85 -1.13 -22.50
N GLU A 412 -12.08 -1.05 -21.98
CA GLU A 412 -13.31 -1.12 -22.78
C GLU A 412 -13.28 -0.17 -24.00
N ASN A 413 -14.00 -0.52 -25.06
CA ASN A 413 -14.06 0.22 -26.33
C ASN A 413 -12.69 0.45 -27.01
N ASP A 414 -11.71 -0.43 -26.75
CA ASP A 414 -10.34 -0.32 -27.27
C ASP A 414 -9.66 1.01 -26.91
N LEU A 415 -10.05 1.64 -25.79
CA LEU A 415 -9.39 2.83 -25.28
C LEU A 415 -7.97 2.46 -24.84
N ILE A 416 -6.98 3.03 -25.53
CA ILE A 416 -5.56 2.90 -25.20
C ILE A 416 -5.11 4.14 -24.44
N ILE A 417 -4.73 3.96 -23.18
CA ILE A 417 -4.49 5.07 -22.25
C ILE A 417 -3.42 4.71 -21.21
N THR A 418 -2.75 5.69 -20.63
CA THR A 418 -1.83 5.42 -19.50
C THR A 418 -2.58 4.89 -18.28
N ALA A 419 -1.95 3.98 -17.54
CA ALA A 419 -2.56 3.20 -16.45
C ALA A 419 -3.20 4.04 -15.31
N TRP A 420 -2.73 5.28 -15.12
CA TRP A 420 -3.13 6.19 -14.06
C TRP A 420 -3.95 7.41 -14.56
N HIS A 421 -4.53 7.34 -15.76
CA HIS A 421 -5.41 8.39 -16.28
C HIS A 421 -6.86 8.14 -15.82
N PRO A 422 -7.48 8.99 -14.98
CA PRO A 422 -8.85 8.78 -14.52
C PRO A 422 -9.87 8.73 -15.67
N ILE A 423 -10.63 7.64 -15.73
CA ILE A 423 -11.75 7.46 -16.67
C ILE A 423 -13.06 7.34 -15.88
N ARG A 424 -14.19 7.68 -16.50
CA ARG A 424 -15.51 7.55 -15.88
C ARG A 424 -16.29 6.41 -16.53
N LEU A 425 -16.60 5.38 -15.74
CA LEU A 425 -17.46 4.26 -16.12
C LEU A 425 -18.62 4.17 -15.13
N SER A 426 -19.84 3.96 -15.61
CA SER A 426 -21.04 3.89 -14.77
C SER A 426 -21.18 5.06 -13.78
N SER A 427 -20.80 6.27 -14.22
CA SER A 427 -20.79 7.51 -13.43
C SER A 427 -19.78 7.59 -12.28
N GLN A 428 -18.80 6.68 -12.20
CA GLN A 428 -17.74 6.69 -11.19
C GLN A 428 -16.36 6.87 -11.83
N TRP A 429 -15.49 7.64 -11.18
CA TRP A 429 -14.09 7.77 -11.56
C TRP A 429 -13.30 6.53 -11.16
N ILE A 430 -12.57 5.95 -12.11
CA ILE A 430 -11.80 4.71 -11.95
C ILE A 430 -10.41 4.91 -12.57
N MET A 431 -9.39 4.30 -11.96
CA MET A 431 -8.07 4.20 -12.58
C MET A 431 -8.03 2.98 -13.52
N PRO A 432 -7.62 3.12 -14.79
CA PRO A 432 -7.50 2.00 -15.72
C PRO A 432 -6.69 0.81 -15.17
N CYS A 433 -5.66 1.07 -14.35
CA CYS A 433 -4.87 0.02 -13.69
C CYS A 433 -5.65 -0.86 -12.71
N SER A 434 -6.82 -0.44 -12.22
CA SER A 434 -7.68 -1.29 -11.38
C SER A 434 -8.59 -2.20 -12.20
N LEU A 435 -8.73 -1.95 -13.50
CA LEU A 435 -9.60 -2.72 -14.40
C LEU A 435 -8.85 -3.83 -15.13
N VAL A 436 -7.56 -3.64 -15.40
CA VAL A 436 -6.76 -4.58 -16.19
C VAL A 436 -5.41 -4.87 -15.56
N SER A 437 -4.93 -6.09 -15.76
CA SER A 437 -3.65 -6.57 -15.22
C SER A 437 -2.52 -6.58 -16.25
N SER A 438 -2.79 -6.23 -17.52
CA SER A 438 -1.82 -6.22 -18.61
C SER A 438 -1.50 -4.81 -19.10
N VAL A 439 -0.21 -4.54 -19.30
CA VAL A 439 0.32 -3.33 -19.92
C VAL A 439 0.98 -3.68 -21.24
N HIS A 440 0.78 -2.83 -22.23
CA HIS A 440 1.27 -2.99 -23.59
C HIS A 440 2.28 -1.89 -23.91
N GLU A 441 3.39 -2.27 -24.55
CA GLU A 441 4.33 -1.30 -25.10
C GLU A 441 3.83 -0.89 -26.49
N ILE A 442 3.24 0.31 -26.57
CA ILE A 442 2.64 0.85 -27.78
C ILE A 442 3.66 1.73 -28.49
N SER A 443 3.94 1.43 -29.75
CA SER A 443 4.78 2.27 -30.61
C SER A 443 4.07 3.58 -30.87
N CYS A 444 4.63 4.69 -30.38
CA CYS A 444 4.04 6.01 -30.51
C CYS A 444 5.10 7.10 -30.32
N ASP A 445 5.05 8.14 -31.14
CA ASP A 445 6.00 9.26 -31.03
C ASP A 445 5.68 10.17 -29.83
N ALA A 446 4.41 10.23 -29.45
CA ALA A 446 3.94 11.04 -28.33
C ALA A 446 2.62 10.52 -27.75
N VAL A 447 2.34 10.92 -26.52
CA VAL A 447 1.04 10.84 -25.86
C VAL A 447 0.48 12.24 -25.63
N TYR A 448 -0.84 12.33 -25.49
CA TYR A 448 -1.55 13.62 -25.54
C TYR A 448 -2.43 13.83 -24.30
N ASN A 449 -2.59 15.09 -23.88
CA ASN A 449 -3.68 15.51 -22.99
C ASN A 449 -4.08 16.95 -23.37
N PHE A 450 -5.22 17.42 -22.90
CA PHE A 450 -5.81 18.69 -23.29
C PHE A 450 -6.03 19.59 -22.08
N VAL A 451 -6.09 20.89 -22.29
CA VAL A 451 -6.70 21.85 -21.36
C VAL A 451 -7.93 22.40 -22.06
N LEU A 452 -9.10 22.28 -21.44
CA LEU A 452 -10.33 22.90 -21.92
C LEU A 452 -10.59 24.23 -21.19
N ASP A 453 -11.44 25.08 -21.75
CA ASP A 453 -11.92 26.30 -21.09
C ASP A 453 -13.02 26.03 -20.04
N GLN A 454 -13.79 24.96 -20.22
CA GLN A 454 -14.84 24.52 -19.30
C GLN A 454 -15.09 23.00 -19.41
N GLY A 455 -15.79 22.44 -18.43
CA GLY A 455 -16.26 21.04 -18.41
C GLY A 455 -15.15 20.01 -18.13
N HIS A 456 -13.97 20.20 -18.71
CA HIS A 456 -12.74 19.45 -18.48
C HIS A 456 -12.84 17.91 -18.60
N THR A 457 -13.82 17.41 -19.34
CA THR A 457 -13.90 16.01 -19.75
C THR A 457 -14.06 15.89 -21.25
N VAL A 458 -13.58 14.77 -21.80
CA VAL A 458 -13.66 14.42 -23.21
C VAL A 458 -14.07 12.96 -23.37
N PHE A 459 -14.88 12.64 -24.38
CA PHE A 459 -15.09 11.23 -24.77
C PHE A 459 -13.97 10.75 -25.68
N VAL A 460 -13.15 9.81 -25.20
CA VAL A 460 -12.11 9.14 -25.98
C VAL A 460 -12.50 7.67 -26.13
N ASN A 461 -12.64 7.20 -27.38
CA ASN A 461 -13.21 5.89 -27.69
C ASN A 461 -14.51 5.65 -26.89
N ASP A 462 -15.38 6.66 -26.84
CA ASP A 462 -16.68 6.65 -26.15
C ASP A 462 -16.65 6.47 -24.63
N ILE A 463 -15.48 6.55 -24.01
CA ILE A 463 -15.31 6.58 -22.56
C ILE A 463 -14.96 8.00 -22.12
N GLU A 464 -15.66 8.50 -21.10
CA GLU A 464 -15.41 9.84 -20.57
C GLU A 464 -14.09 9.86 -19.80
N CYS A 465 -13.18 10.73 -20.20
CA CYS A 465 -11.84 10.87 -19.64
C CYS A 465 -11.61 12.31 -19.16
N VAL A 466 -10.76 12.46 -18.13
CA VAL A 466 -10.45 13.78 -17.56
C VAL A 466 -9.36 14.51 -18.37
N THR A 467 -9.46 15.84 -18.42
CA THR A 467 -8.43 16.71 -19.02
C THR A 467 -7.67 17.49 -17.96
N LEU A 468 -6.58 18.16 -18.34
CA LEU A 468 -5.79 18.98 -17.43
C LEU A 468 -6.56 20.25 -16.97
N GLY A 469 -6.24 20.71 -15.77
CA GLY A 469 -6.84 21.90 -15.16
C GLY A 469 -8.26 21.69 -14.62
N HIS A 470 -8.71 20.44 -14.45
CA HIS A 470 -10.12 20.10 -14.29
C HIS A 470 -10.82 20.58 -13.00
N GLY A 471 -10.09 20.85 -11.92
CA GLY A 471 -10.66 21.36 -10.67
C GLY A 471 -11.49 20.36 -9.85
N PHE A 472 -11.83 19.18 -10.39
CA PHE A 472 -12.54 18.10 -9.68
C PHE A 472 -11.85 17.70 -8.37
N GLN A 473 -12.69 17.46 -7.35
CA GLN A 473 -12.26 17.18 -5.96
C GLN A 473 -12.63 15.78 -5.51
N GLU A 474 -13.37 15.03 -6.33
CA GLU A 474 -13.70 13.63 -6.09
C GLU A 474 -12.43 12.78 -5.98
N ASP A 475 -12.51 11.72 -5.19
CA ASP A 475 -11.44 10.74 -5.09
C ASP A 475 -11.17 10.09 -6.46
N VAL A 476 -9.98 9.51 -6.62
CA VAL A 476 -9.41 9.05 -7.92
C VAL A 476 -9.01 10.19 -8.86
N VAL A 477 -9.87 11.16 -9.12
CA VAL A 477 -9.61 12.19 -10.13
C VAL A 477 -8.87 13.42 -9.58
N ARG A 478 -9.03 13.75 -8.29
CA ARG A 478 -8.38 14.90 -7.66
C ARG A 478 -6.86 14.82 -7.76
N HIS A 479 -6.22 15.85 -8.31
CA HIS A 479 -4.77 15.92 -8.43
C HIS A 479 -4.23 17.32 -8.13
N ALA A 480 -3.24 17.42 -7.23
CA ALA A 480 -2.72 18.70 -6.70
C ALA A 480 -2.05 19.63 -7.73
N TYR A 481 -1.61 19.07 -8.86
CA TYR A 481 -1.06 19.83 -9.99
C TYR A 481 -1.94 19.75 -11.24
N TYR A 482 -2.01 18.59 -11.90
CA TYR A 482 -2.81 18.36 -13.11
C TYR A 482 -4.31 18.67 -12.98
N GLY A 483 -4.88 18.53 -11.79
CA GLY A 483 -6.28 18.88 -11.52
C GLY A 483 -6.49 20.30 -11.02
N SER A 484 -5.49 21.17 -11.12
CA SER A 484 -5.54 22.53 -10.61
C SER A 484 -5.15 23.56 -11.66
N GLN A 485 -5.46 24.82 -11.42
CA GLN A 485 -5.03 25.92 -12.29
C GLN A 485 -3.50 26.08 -12.39
N ARG A 486 -2.71 25.37 -11.57
CA ARG A 486 -1.24 25.43 -11.61
C ARG A 486 -0.70 24.95 -12.95
N VAL A 487 -1.22 23.84 -13.49
CA VAL A 487 -0.76 23.33 -14.80
C VAL A 487 -1.07 24.34 -15.91
N VAL A 488 -2.25 24.96 -15.87
CA VAL A 488 -2.65 25.98 -16.85
C VAL A 488 -1.75 27.21 -16.74
N LYS A 489 -1.47 27.70 -15.52
CA LYS A 489 -0.57 28.83 -15.28
C LYS A 489 0.86 28.56 -15.74
N ASP A 490 1.34 27.32 -15.65
CA ASP A 490 2.68 26.98 -16.14
C ASP A 490 2.71 26.94 -17.67
N LEU A 491 1.66 26.45 -18.33
CA LEU A 491 1.53 26.50 -19.79
C LEU A 491 1.33 27.92 -20.33
N GLU A 492 0.66 28.81 -19.58
CA GLU A 492 0.48 30.22 -19.95
C GLU A 492 1.77 31.07 -19.86
N LYS A 493 2.82 30.56 -19.20
CA LYS A 493 4.13 31.24 -19.11
C LYS A 493 5.03 30.99 -20.32
N LEU A 494 4.64 30.08 -21.21
CA LEU A 494 5.43 29.74 -22.38
C LEU A 494 5.48 30.91 -23.36
N ASP A 495 6.66 31.11 -23.95
CA ASP A 495 6.81 32.09 -25.01
C ASP A 495 6.08 31.64 -26.30
N ILE A 496 6.08 32.50 -27.32
CA ILE A 496 5.34 32.27 -28.57
C ILE A 496 5.86 31.01 -29.30
N GLU A 497 7.16 30.74 -29.24
CA GLU A 497 7.79 29.61 -29.91
C GLU A 497 7.45 28.29 -29.19
N GLN A 498 7.44 28.31 -27.86
CA GLN A 498 7.08 27.16 -27.02
C GLN A 498 5.58 26.85 -27.00
N ASN A 499 4.74 27.88 -27.08
CA ASN A 499 3.28 27.74 -27.08
C ASN A 499 2.77 27.26 -28.44
N ASN A 500 3.44 27.64 -29.54
CA ASN A 500 3.16 27.17 -30.91
C ASN A 500 1.65 27.11 -31.24
N GLY A 501 0.97 28.23 -31.08
CA GLY A 501 -0.46 28.35 -31.36
C GLY A 501 -1.38 27.54 -30.44
N GLY A 502 -0.90 27.09 -29.27
CA GLY A 502 -1.62 26.27 -28.30
C GLY A 502 -1.27 24.78 -28.37
N ILE A 503 -0.32 24.37 -29.21
CA ILE A 503 0.18 22.99 -29.30
C ILE A 503 1.56 22.92 -28.64
N ILE A 504 1.58 22.45 -27.41
CA ILE A 504 2.77 22.49 -26.55
C ILE A 504 3.46 21.12 -26.59
N GLU A 505 4.71 21.08 -27.04
CA GLU A 505 5.53 19.86 -27.02
C GLU A 505 6.45 19.81 -25.80
N ILE A 506 6.31 18.77 -24.99
CA ILE A 506 7.15 18.57 -23.79
C ILE A 506 7.93 17.26 -23.90
N SER A 507 9.16 17.26 -23.37
CA SER A 507 9.92 16.03 -23.16
C SER A 507 9.37 15.28 -21.93
N GLU A 508 9.55 13.96 -21.88
CA GLU A 508 9.20 13.15 -20.70
C GLU A 508 9.91 13.64 -19.41
N GLY A 509 11.07 14.29 -19.55
CA GLY A 509 11.85 14.87 -18.46
C GLY A 509 11.38 16.24 -17.98
N ALA A 510 10.47 16.91 -18.70
CA ALA A 510 10.01 18.26 -18.36
C ALA A 510 9.12 18.31 -17.10
N LEU A 511 8.77 17.18 -16.50
CA LEU A 511 7.87 17.13 -15.35
C LEU A 511 8.61 17.20 -14.01
N ILE A 512 8.36 18.25 -13.23
CA ILE A 512 8.89 18.40 -11.88
C ILE A 512 8.01 17.62 -10.90
N ARG A 513 8.62 16.73 -10.12
CA ARG A 513 7.91 15.89 -9.14
C ARG A 513 8.14 16.30 -7.70
N SER A 514 7.15 16.03 -6.87
CA SER A 514 7.24 16.17 -5.42
C SER A 514 8.11 15.06 -4.84
N LYS A 515 9.19 15.42 -4.16
CA LYS A 515 10.01 14.46 -3.40
C LYS A 515 9.22 13.77 -2.28
N LYS A 516 8.14 14.40 -1.79
CA LYS A 516 7.32 13.84 -0.71
C LYS A 516 6.30 12.82 -1.20
N THR A 517 5.79 12.97 -2.43
CA THR A 517 4.62 12.21 -2.91
C THR A 517 4.82 11.54 -4.28
N GLY A 518 5.94 11.76 -4.97
CA GLY A 518 6.21 11.23 -6.33
C GLY A 518 5.35 11.85 -7.45
N LEU A 519 4.26 12.54 -7.10
CA LEU A 519 3.32 13.16 -8.03
C LEU A 519 3.90 14.40 -8.71
N ALA A 520 3.36 14.72 -9.88
CA ALA A 520 3.64 15.95 -10.59
C ALA A 520 3.33 17.17 -9.72
N LYS A 521 4.24 18.15 -9.67
CA LYS A 521 4.06 19.42 -8.96
C LYS A 521 4.35 20.66 -9.80
N GLY A 522 4.84 20.50 -11.02
CA GLY A 522 5.23 21.60 -11.90
C GLY A 522 5.78 21.11 -13.23
N LEU A 523 6.03 22.06 -14.14
CA LEU A 523 6.76 21.85 -15.39
C LEU A 523 8.10 22.61 -15.36
N GLN A 524 9.16 21.96 -15.84
CA GLN A 524 10.46 22.57 -16.06
C GLN A 524 10.44 23.24 -17.43
N LEU A 525 10.18 24.55 -17.43
CA LEU A 525 9.94 25.33 -18.65
C LEU A 525 11.13 25.32 -19.64
N GLN A 526 12.34 25.01 -19.18
CA GLN A 526 13.55 24.91 -20.00
C GLN A 526 13.64 23.62 -20.83
N GLU A 527 12.86 22.59 -20.48
CA GLU A 527 12.82 21.28 -21.15
C GLU A 527 11.66 21.17 -22.16
N ILE A 528 11.01 22.30 -22.45
CA ILE A 528 9.91 22.42 -23.41
C ILE A 528 10.53 22.65 -24.78
N LEU A 529 10.13 21.81 -25.72
CA LEU A 529 10.74 21.76 -27.03
C LEU A 529 10.15 22.86 -27.90
N VAL A 530 11.04 23.67 -28.49
CA VAL A 530 10.68 24.57 -29.57
C VAL A 530 10.62 23.75 -30.86
N GLN A 531 9.54 23.89 -31.63
CA GLN A 531 9.37 23.19 -32.92
C GLN A 531 10.19 23.81 -34.04
#